data_AF-A0A6A5B5M6-F1
#
_entry.id   AF-A0A6A5B5M6-F1
#
_cell.length_a   1.000
_cell.length_b   1.000
_cell.length_c   1.000
_cell.angle_alpha   90.00
_cell.angle_beta   90.00
_cell.angle_gamma   90.00
#
_symmetry.space_group_name_H-M   'P 1'
#
loop_
_entity.id
_entity.type
_entity.pdbx_description
1 polymer ?
#
loop_
_entity_poly.entity_id
_entity_poly.type
_entity_poly.pdbx_seq_one_letter_code
_entity_poly.pdbx_strand_id
1 'polypeptide(L)'
;MSLLCMYAGPNSNFSLSSGVLNVRQLLNEGVKVGLGTDVSAGYSTSMLDAIRHAVIASKVTALTSPTHQPLTYAEAFHLATVGSAACLGLHDVVGNFV
;
A
#
# COMPACT_ATOMS: atom_id res chain seq x y z
N MET A 1 -11.52 -16.53 7.30
CA MET A 1 -11.40 -16.11 5.90
C MET A 1 -10.78 -14.73 5.88
N SER A 2 -9.44 -14.64 5.85
CA SER A 2 -8.74 -13.35 5.92
C SER A 2 -8.88 -12.61 4.58
N LEU A 3 -9.50 -11.43 4.61
CA LEU A 3 -9.63 -10.56 3.43
C LEU A 3 -8.22 -10.15 2.98
N LEU A 4 -7.94 -10.35 1.69
CA LEU A 4 -6.66 -10.08 1.06
C LEU A 4 -6.84 -8.86 0.15
N CYS A 5 -6.20 -7.75 0.47
CA CYS A 5 -6.31 -6.51 -0.30
C CYS A 5 -4.98 -6.22 -0.99
N MET A 6 -4.97 -6.22 -2.32
CA MET A 6 -3.89 -5.58 -3.06
C MET A 6 -4.24 -4.12 -3.30
N TYR A 7 -3.42 -3.22 -2.77
CA TYR A 7 -3.54 -1.80 -3.05
C TYR A 7 -2.95 -1.54 -4.44
N ALA A 8 -3.83 -1.47 -5.44
CA ALA A 8 -3.52 -0.92 -6.75
C ALA A 8 -2.94 0.49 -6.57
N GLY A 9 -1.75 0.72 -7.13
CA GLY A 9 -0.82 1.71 -6.63
C GLY A 9 -1.40 3.11 -6.41
N PRO A 10 -0.95 3.85 -5.39
CA PRO A 10 -1.43 5.21 -5.13
C PRO A 10 -1.26 6.14 -6.33
N ASN A 11 -0.26 5.89 -7.17
CA ASN A 11 -0.09 6.57 -8.45
C ASN A 11 -1.31 6.48 -9.36
N SER A 12 -1.84 5.28 -9.61
CA SER A 12 -3.00 5.11 -10.50
C SER A 12 -4.23 5.79 -9.93
N ASN A 13 -4.44 5.65 -8.62
CA ASN A 13 -5.51 6.31 -7.90
C ASN A 13 -5.49 7.83 -8.08
N PHE A 14 -4.32 8.46 -8.00
CA PHE A 14 -4.18 9.90 -8.24
C PHE A 14 -4.35 10.24 -9.73
N SER A 15 -3.73 9.47 -10.63
CA SER A 15 -3.81 9.69 -12.07
C SER A 15 -5.24 9.61 -12.61
N LEU A 16 -6.06 8.69 -12.07
CA LEU A 16 -7.45 8.49 -12.49
C LEU A 16 -8.46 9.23 -11.60
N SER A 17 -8.02 10.01 -10.61
CA SER A 17 -8.90 10.66 -9.63
C SER A 17 -9.82 9.69 -8.87
N SER A 18 -9.36 8.45 -8.63
CA SER A 18 -10.12 7.40 -7.92
C SER A 18 -10.18 7.61 -6.40
N GLY A 19 -9.41 8.56 -5.86
CA GLY A 19 -9.37 8.89 -4.44
C GLY A 19 -8.22 8.26 -3.68
N VAL A 20 -8.28 8.30 -2.34
CA VAL A 20 -7.19 7.87 -1.46
C VAL A 20 -7.64 6.69 -0.61
N LEU A 21 -6.96 5.55 -0.71
CA LEU A 21 -7.26 4.40 0.13
C LEU A 21 -6.71 4.65 1.54
N ASN A 22 -7.57 4.50 2.55
CA ASN A 22 -7.18 4.57 3.95
C ASN A 22 -6.49 3.26 4.38
N VAL A 23 -5.22 3.10 4.02
CA VAL A 23 -4.44 1.89 4.33
C VAL A 23 -4.32 1.67 5.84
N ARG A 24 -4.17 2.74 6.64
CA ARG A 24 -4.09 2.64 8.10
C ARG A 24 -5.32 1.96 8.70
N GLN A 25 -6.51 2.33 8.22
CA GLN A 25 -7.76 1.71 8.69
C GLN A 25 -7.78 0.21 8.38
N LEU A 26 -7.43 -0.19 7.15
CA LEU A 26 -7.38 -1.61 6.77
C LEU A 26 -6.40 -2.40 7.65
N LEU A 27 -5.22 -1.83 7.93
CA LEU A 27 -4.24 -2.45 8.83
C LEU A 27 -4.78 -2.59 10.25
N ASN A 28 -5.47 -1.58 10.77
CA ASN A 28 -6.09 -1.63 12.10
C ASN A 28 -7.23 -2.66 12.19
N GLU A 29 -7.90 -2.95 11.07
CA GLU A 29 -8.95 -3.97 10.94
C GLU A 29 -8.36 -5.39 10.71
N GLY A 30 -7.03 -5.53 10.64
CA GLY A 30 -6.36 -6.81 10.42
C GLY A 30 -6.44 -7.33 8.98
N VAL A 31 -6.80 -6.45 8.02
CA VAL A 31 -6.78 -6.78 6.59
C VAL A 31 -5.33 -6.88 6.13
N LYS A 32 -5.01 -7.95 5.39
CA LYS A 32 -3.70 -8.09 4.75
C LYS A 32 -3.63 -7.13 3.57
N VAL A 33 -2.66 -6.23 3.58
CA VAL A 33 -2.46 -5.24 2.53
C VAL A 33 -1.12 -5.46 1.82
N GLY A 34 -1.16 -5.52 0.50
CA GLY A 34 0.02 -5.51 -0.37
C GLY A 34 0.04 -4.25 -1.23
N LEU A 35 1.21 -3.88 -1.76
CA LEU A 35 1.37 -2.72 -2.64
C LEU A 35 1.68 -3.15 -4.08
N GLY A 36 1.01 -2.52 -5.05
CA GLY A 36 1.28 -2.68 -6.48
C GLY A 36 1.53 -1.34 -7.18
N THR A 37 2.03 -1.37 -8.41
CA THR A 37 2.24 -0.16 -9.24
C THR A 37 1.02 0.21 -10.08
N ASP A 38 0.23 -0.80 -10.46
CA ASP A 38 -0.98 -0.68 -11.29
C ASP A 38 -0.73 0.00 -12.65
N VAL A 39 0.37 -0.37 -13.31
CA VAL A 39 0.63 0.05 -14.70
C VAL A 39 -0.38 -0.65 -15.64
N SER A 40 -1.02 0.06 -16.58
CA SER A 40 -0.74 1.43 -17.05
C SER A 40 -1.64 2.52 -16.48
N ALA A 41 -2.51 2.22 -15.51
CA ALA A 41 -3.30 3.24 -14.83
C ALA A 41 -2.38 4.19 -14.02
N GLY A 42 -1.33 3.63 -13.42
CA GLY A 42 -0.17 4.35 -12.91
C GLY A 42 0.92 4.46 -13.97
N TYR A 43 1.64 5.58 -13.98
CA TYR A 43 2.66 5.89 -15.00
C TYR A 43 4.06 5.31 -14.70
N SER A 44 4.25 4.68 -13.55
CA SER A 44 5.58 4.26 -13.06
C SER A 44 5.59 2.78 -12.72
N THR A 45 6.58 2.05 -13.26
CA THR A 45 6.82 0.63 -12.96
C THR A 45 7.63 0.41 -11.68
N SER A 46 8.11 1.47 -11.04
CA SER A 46 9.00 1.37 -9.88
C SER A 46 8.22 1.13 -8.58
N MET A 47 8.54 0.04 -7.88
CA MET A 47 8.00 -0.21 -6.53
C MET A 47 8.44 0.85 -5.51
N LEU A 48 9.64 1.42 -5.66
CA LEU A 48 10.09 2.52 -4.79
C LEU A 48 9.23 3.76 -4.98
N ASP A 49 8.77 3.99 -6.22
CA ASP A 49 7.85 5.07 -6.51
C ASP A 49 6.45 4.80 -5.91
N ALA A 50 5.93 3.57 -6.03
CA ALA A 50 4.70 3.18 -5.35
C ALA A 50 4.78 3.37 -3.82
N ILE A 51 5.90 3.00 -3.19
CA ILE A 51 6.15 3.20 -1.75
C ILE A 51 6.08 4.69 -1.40
N ARG A 52 6.79 5.53 -2.17
CA ARG A 52 6.80 6.98 -1.98
C ARG A 52 5.39 7.55 -2.05
N HIS A 53 4.62 7.15 -3.05
CA HIS A 53 3.25 7.61 -3.24
C HIS A 53 2.28 7.06 -2.16
N ALA A 54 2.51 5.87 -1.61
CA ALA A 54 1.70 5.33 -0.50
C ALA A 54 1.89 6.15 0.78
N VAL A 55 3.13 6.53 1.08
CA VAL A 55 3.42 7.43 2.21
C VAL A 55 2.75 8.79 1.99
N ILE A 56 2.87 9.38 0.79
CA ILE A 56 2.22 10.66 0.46
C ILE A 56 0.69 10.54 0.60
N ALA A 57 0.09 9.48 0.06
CA ALA A 57 -1.35 9.21 0.16
C ALA A 57 -1.83 9.20 1.61
N SER A 58 -1.14 8.47 2.49
CA SER A 58 -1.49 8.42 3.92
C SER A 58 -1.36 9.77 4.63
N LYS A 59 -0.38 10.61 4.22
CA LYS A 59 -0.23 11.97 4.74
C LYS A 59 -1.37 12.88 4.28
N VAL A 60 -1.82 12.74 3.04
CA VAL A 60 -2.99 13.48 2.52
C VAL A 60 -4.25 13.12 3.31
N THR A 61 -4.45 11.84 3.64
CA THR A 61 -5.55 11.43 4.53
C THR A 61 -5.45 12.07 5.92
N ALA A 62 -4.24 12.23 6.47
CA ALA A 62 -4.05 12.92 7.75
C ALA A 62 -4.39 14.41 7.72
N LEU A 63 -4.35 15.07 6.55
CA LEU A 63 -4.77 16.47 6.43
C LEU A 63 -6.25 16.66 6.73
N THR A 64 -7.10 15.67 6.44
CA THR A 64 -8.55 15.73 6.67
C THR A 64 -8.97 14.98 7.94
N SER A 65 -8.07 14.21 8.55
CA SER A 65 -8.34 13.40 9.74
C SER A 65 -7.20 13.55 10.76
N PRO A 66 -7.30 14.47 11.73
CA PRO A 66 -6.21 14.79 12.66
C PRO A 66 -5.70 13.63 13.52
N THR A 67 -6.55 12.61 13.74
CA THR A 67 -6.21 11.40 14.49
C THR A 67 -5.58 10.31 13.61
N HIS A 68 -5.54 10.51 12.28
CA HIS A 68 -4.98 9.54 11.36
C HIS A 68 -3.45 9.56 11.44
N GLN A 69 -2.86 8.40 11.72
CA GLN A 69 -1.41 8.22 11.72
C GLN A 69 -0.95 7.80 10.31
N PRO A 70 -0.18 8.65 9.59
CA PRO A 70 0.35 8.30 8.28
C PRO A 70 1.22 7.05 8.33
N LEU A 71 1.40 6.43 7.18
CA LEU A 71 2.37 5.34 7.02
C LEU A 71 3.79 5.90 7.12
N THR A 72 4.63 5.16 7.83
CA THR A 72 6.08 5.32 7.77
C THR A 72 6.64 4.66 6.50
N TYR A 73 7.86 5.01 6.11
CA TYR A 73 8.55 4.31 5.01
C TYR A 73 8.80 2.84 5.33
N ALA A 74 9.06 2.49 6.60
CA ALA A 74 9.25 1.10 7.03
C ALA A 74 7.97 0.28 6.83
N GLU A 75 6.81 0.83 7.23
CA GLU A 75 5.51 0.20 6.98
C GLU A 75 5.26 0.06 5.48
N ALA A 76 5.43 1.13 4.69
CA ALA A 76 5.21 1.07 3.25
C ALA A 76 6.15 0.07 2.54
N PHE A 77 7.40 -0.04 2.99
CA PHE A 77 8.35 -1.04 2.48
C PHE A 77 7.93 -2.46 2.87
N HIS A 78 7.41 -2.65 4.09
CA HIS A 78 6.84 -3.93 4.51
C HIS A 78 5.63 -4.33 3.64
N LEU A 79 4.73 -3.39 3.34
CA LEU A 79 3.60 -3.62 2.43
C LEU A 79 4.07 -4.04 1.04
N ALA A 80 5.14 -3.42 0.53
CA ALA A 80 5.74 -3.73 -0.77
C ALA A 80 6.51 -5.06 -0.81
N THR A 81 6.79 -5.68 0.32
CA THR A 81 7.57 -6.93 0.44
C THR A 81 6.73 -8.02 1.10
N VAL A 82 6.81 -8.17 2.41
CA VAL A 82 6.08 -9.18 3.20
C VAL A 82 4.57 -9.08 2.99
N GLY A 83 4.02 -7.86 2.95
CA GLY A 83 2.59 -7.63 2.71
C GLY A 83 2.13 -8.16 1.35
N SER A 84 2.81 -7.77 0.27
CA SER A 84 2.54 -8.27 -1.08
C SER A 84 2.75 -9.79 -1.19
N ALA A 85 3.79 -10.36 -0.57
CA ALA A 85 4.01 -11.81 -0.56
C ALA A 85 2.85 -12.55 0.14
N ALA A 86 2.39 -12.04 1.29
CA ALA A 86 1.20 -12.57 1.96
C ALA A 86 -0.07 -12.43 1.10
N CYS A 87 -0.21 -11.32 0.37
CA CYS A 87 -1.31 -11.08 -0.56
C CYS A 87 -1.29 -11.97 -1.82
N LEU A 88 -0.17 -12.60 -2.11
CA LEU A 88 -0.03 -13.53 -3.24
C LEU A 88 0.04 -14.99 -2.79
N GLY A 89 -0.02 -15.26 -1.48
CA GLY A 89 0.20 -16.60 -0.93
C GLY A 89 1.65 -17.10 -1.05
N LEU A 90 2.60 -16.20 -1.30
CA LEU A 90 4.02 -16.49 -1.52
C LEU A 90 4.91 -16.21 -0.29
N HIS A 91 4.31 -15.92 0.86
CA HIS A 91 5.02 -15.61 2.11
C HIS A 91 6.00 -16.69 2.58
N ASP A 92 5.81 -17.96 2.19
CA ASP A 92 6.72 -19.07 2.51
C ASP A 92 7.92 -19.18 1.53
N VAL A 93 7.92 -18.38 0.46
CA VAL A 93 8.94 -18.45 -0.62
C VAL A 93 9.72 -17.14 -0.73
N VAL A 94 9.06 -15.99 -0.54
CA VAL A 94 9.66 -14.66 -0.70
C VAL A 94 9.09 -13.65 0.29
N GLY A 95 9.76 -12.50 0.43
CA GLY A 95 9.26 -11.32 1.12
C GLY A 95 10.10 -10.90 2.33
N ASN A 96 10.90 -11.80 2.89
CA ASN A 96 11.85 -11.53 3.97
C ASN A 96 13.12 -12.40 3.80
N PHE A 97 14.05 -12.28 4.75
CA PHE A 97 15.33 -13.03 4.77
C PHE A 97 15.41 -14.08 5.90
N VAL A 98 14.29 -14.41 6.54
CA VAL A 98 14.25 -15.32 7.70
C VAL A 98 13.69 -16.69 7.34
#